data_AF-E1X451-F1
#
_entry.id   AF-E1X451-F1
#
_cell.length_a   1.000
_cell.length_b   1.000
_cell.length_c   1.000
_cell.angle_alpha   90.00
_cell.angle_beta   90.00
_cell.angle_gamma   90.00
#
_symmetry.space_group_name_H-M   'P 1'
#
loop_
_entity.id
_entity.type
_entity.pdbx_description
1 polymer ?
#
loop_
_entity_poly.entity_id
_entity_poly.type
_entity_poly.pdbx_seq_one_letter_code
_entity_poly.pdbx_strand_id
1 'polypeptide(L)'
;MRRVQNIGIILMTIILMSSCDQNVIGVGHALKNLVTTPYKAIDNHLSNIAYEEVAKSSKEKKSLPTECWVERKSVLPEMQSLQDITDAVRGNVCSCVPWGTCTTDECPCSRMCPEGVDIFKRPGMQSTADFTTKENSLSFINGGGGGSIEATQGFCWGHASVTSKFNRLAFFDKDAKPKYDLFAASEEEQYKAMDYYKELVDDVIDNKPTKIPGIENLMQLSSIPGLEEYIADKVAHEWGKRAMSTSGLSIALKSGAMNRTDSLEFFEAVKNKIDQNQQPQIVFTKRGSAMYTHAVLVSHYIQNPDGSASLCIRDNNRSRRSLSDAKNCSDKMDINRDGSISYSAWGWGNLGGTEVAFNENPDALVQIENLKEHCDKEKGCN
;
A
#
# COMPACT_ATOMS: atom_id res chain seq x y z
N MET A 1 -37.20 -1.64 3.41
CA MET A 1 -37.18 -1.16 4.83
C MET A 1 -36.85 -2.26 5.84
N ARG A 2 -37.51 -3.43 5.85
CA ARG A 2 -37.21 -4.54 6.80
C ARG A 2 -35.73 -5.02 6.79
N ARG A 3 -35.06 -5.07 5.64
CA ARG A 3 -33.62 -5.45 5.57
C ARG A 3 -32.67 -4.41 6.19
N VAL A 4 -33.01 -3.13 6.13
CA VAL A 4 -32.20 -2.03 6.70
C VAL A 4 -32.37 -2.00 8.23
N GLN A 5 -33.58 -2.25 8.73
CA GLN A 5 -33.83 -2.41 10.16
C GLN A 5 -33.07 -3.59 10.77
N ASN A 6 -32.99 -4.72 10.07
CA ASN A 6 -32.26 -5.89 10.58
C ASN A 6 -30.74 -5.68 10.66
N ILE A 7 -30.15 -4.92 9.72
CA ILE A 7 -28.72 -4.55 9.77
C ILE A 7 -28.46 -3.61 10.96
N GLY A 8 -29.34 -2.63 11.20
CA GLY A 8 -29.22 -1.71 12.32
C GLY A 8 -29.28 -2.40 13.69
N ILE A 9 -30.16 -3.41 13.85
CA ILE A 9 -30.29 -4.18 15.09
C ILE A 9 -29.05 -5.05 15.34
N ILE A 10 -28.53 -5.73 14.31
CA ILE A 10 -27.31 -6.55 14.39
C ILE A 10 -26.10 -5.67 14.74
N LEU A 11 -25.97 -4.50 14.11
CA LEU A 11 -24.92 -3.54 14.43
C LEU A 11 -24.99 -3.13 15.91
N MET A 12 -26.19 -2.80 16.40
CA MET A 12 -26.39 -2.41 17.81
C MET A 12 -26.09 -3.54 18.80
N THR A 13 -26.37 -4.81 18.44
CA THR A 13 -26.07 -5.96 19.31
C THR A 13 -24.57 -6.29 19.33
N ILE A 14 -23.85 -6.12 18.23
CA ILE A 14 -22.39 -6.28 18.17
C ILE A 14 -21.68 -5.21 19.01
N ILE A 15 -22.20 -3.98 19.00
CA ILE A 15 -21.67 -2.84 19.78
C ILE A 15 -21.82 -3.04 21.29
N LEU A 16 -22.87 -3.75 21.75
CA LEU A 16 -23.18 -3.89 23.18
C LEU A 16 -22.44 -5.04 23.90
N MET A 17 -21.80 -5.96 23.17
CA MET A 17 -21.25 -7.20 23.75
C MET A 17 -19.72 -7.25 23.92
N SER A 18 -19.00 -6.18 23.62
CA SER A 18 -17.54 -6.11 23.85
C SER A 18 -17.20 -4.78 24.51
N SER A 19 -16.64 -4.79 25.72
CA SER A 19 -16.20 -3.56 26.39
C SER A 19 -14.80 -3.16 25.88
N CYS A 20 -14.66 -1.97 25.27
CA CYS A 20 -13.48 -1.06 25.20
C CYS A 20 -13.52 -0.12 23.94
N ASP A 21 -12.66 0.91 23.92
CA ASP A 21 -12.62 2.10 23.02
C ASP A 21 -12.71 1.86 21.50
N GLN A 22 -12.39 0.67 20.99
CA GLN A 22 -12.62 0.33 19.57
C GLN A 22 -14.09 0.51 19.16
N ASN A 23 -15.02 0.44 20.12
CA ASN A 23 -16.44 0.72 19.90
C ASN A 23 -16.72 2.19 19.59
N VAL A 24 -16.04 3.15 20.22
CA VAL A 24 -16.35 4.58 20.01
C VAL A 24 -15.98 4.98 18.58
N ILE A 25 -14.79 4.56 18.12
CA ILE A 25 -14.34 4.77 16.75
C ILE A 25 -15.18 3.94 15.78
N GLY A 26 -15.42 2.67 16.11
CA GLY A 26 -16.24 1.77 15.32
C GLY A 26 -17.64 2.33 15.07
N VAL A 27 -18.31 2.79 16.13
CA VAL A 27 -19.64 3.40 16.10
C VAL A 27 -19.63 4.73 15.35
N GLY A 28 -18.67 5.62 15.64
CA GLY A 28 -18.55 6.91 14.95
C GLY A 28 -18.39 6.74 13.43
N HIS A 29 -17.52 5.82 13.01
CA HIS A 29 -17.33 5.51 11.59
C HIS A 29 -18.51 4.73 11.00
N ALA A 30 -19.15 3.81 11.73
CA ALA A 30 -20.32 3.10 11.25
C ALA A 30 -21.52 4.03 11.03
N LEU A 31 -21.76 4.99 11.93
CA LEU A 31 -22.78 6.03 11.78
C LEU A 31 -22.49 6.93 10.57
N LYS A 32 -21.24 7.41 10.45
CA LYS A 32 -20.80 8.19 9.28
C LYS A 32 -20.97 7.40 7.98
N ASN A 33 -20.64 6.12 7.99
CA ASN A 33 -20.77 5.24 6.84
C ASN A 33 -22.23 4.96 6.52
N LEU A 34 -23.13 4.76 7.48
CA LEU A 34 -24.55 4.52 7.23
C LEU A 34 -25.19 5.68 6.45
N VAL A 35 -24.80 6.92 6.76
CA VAL A 35 -25.27 8.12 6.03
C VAL A 35 -24.62 8.26 4.64
N THR A 36 -23.34 7.88 4.50
CA THR A 36 -22.57 8.09 3.26
C THR A 36 -22.52 6.88 2.31
N THR A 37 -23.05 5.73 2.74
CA THR A 37 -22.96 4.44 2.03
C THR A 37 -23.41 4.49 0.56
N PRO A 38 -24.57 5.08 0.21
CA PRO A 38 -25.02 5.09 -1.18
C PRO A 38 -24.04 5.80 -2.11
N TYR A 39 -23.50 6.94 -1.66
CA TYR A 39 -22.54 7.73 -2.44
C TYR A 39 -21.20 7.00 -2.56
N LYS A 40 -20.70 6.40 -1.48
CA LYS A 40 -19.43 5.66 -1.47
C LYS A 40 -19.44 4.41 -2.35
N ALA A 41 -20.58 3.71 -2.45
CA ALA A 41 -20.68 2.53 -3.30
C ALA A 41 -20.54 2.87 -4.79
N ILE A 42 -21.15 3.98 -5.22
CA ILE A 42 -21.03 4.49 -6.59
C ILE A 42 -19.60 4.96 -6.85
N ASP A 43 -19.04 5.74 -5.93
CA ASP A 43 -17.69 6.29 -6.02
C ASP A 43 -16.60 5.21 -6.13
N ASN A 44 -16.69 4.15 -5.32
CA ASN A 44 -15.77 3.00 -5.40
C ASN A 44 -15.86 2.26 -6.74
N HIS A 45 -17.08 2.12 -7.29
CA HIS A 45 -17.24 1.47 -8.59
C HIS A 45 -16.62 2.29 -9.72
N LEU A 46 -16.87 3.60 -9.74
CA LEU A 46 -16.25 4.52 -10.70
C LEU A 46 -14.74 4.56 -10.55
N SER A 47 -14.24 4.57 -9.31
CA SER A 47 -12.80 4.53 -9.01
C SER A 47 -12.14 3.24 -9.52
N ASN A 48 -12.81 2.08 -9.41
CA ASN A 48 -12.27 0.84 -9.95
C ASN A 48 -12.14 0.89 -11.48
N ILE A 49 -13.16 1.40 -12.17
CA ILE A 49 -13.13 1.57 -13.63
C ILE A 49 -12.00 2.52 -14.04
N ALA A 50 -11.92 3.69 -13.40
CA ALA A 50 -10.87 4.67 -13.67
C ALA A 50 -9.46 4.09 -13.40
N TYR A 51 -9.30 3.32 -12.33
CA TYR A 51 -8.04 2.65 -12.03
C TYR A 51 -7.68 1.61 -13.10
N GLU A 52 -8.62 0.78 -13.54
CA GLU A 52 -8.39 -0.21 -14.59
C GLU A 52 -7.98 0.45 -15.91
N GLU A 53 -8.57 1.60 -16.25
CA GLU A 53 -8.20 2.38 -17.43
C GLU A 53 -6.76 2.94 -17.33
N VAL A 54 -6.40 3.54 -16.19
CA VAL A 54 -5.03 4.02 -15.92
C VAL A 54 -4.02 2.87 -15.93
N ALA A 55 -4.37 1.75 -15.32
CA ALA A 55 -3.54 0.54 -15.28
C ALA A 55 -3.33 -0.07 -16.68
N LYS A 56 -4.38 -0.13 -17.51
CA LYS A 56 -4.32 -0.67 -18.86
C LYS A 56 -3.52 0.23 -19.79
N SER A 57 -3.77 1.54 -19.77
CA SER A 57 -3.02 2.51 -20.59
C SER A 57 -1.53 2.51 -20.25
N SER A 58 -1.16 2.33 -18.97
CA SER A 58 0.23 2.20 -18.55
C SER A 58 0.90 0.93 -19.12
N LYS A 59 0.17 -0.21 -19.15
CA LYS A 59 0.67 -1.45 -19.77
C LYS A 59 0.82 -1.34 -21.29
N GLU A 60 -0.11 -0.66 -21.96
CA GLU A 60 -0.04 -0.44 -23.41
C GLU A 60 1.10 0.52 -23.79
N LYS A 61 1.35 1.56 -22.99
CA LYS A 61 2.51 2.47 -23.15
C LYS A 61 3.86 1.77 -22.98
N LYS A 62 3.96 0.69 -22.19
CA LYS A 62 5.18 -0.16 -22.10
C LYS A 62 5.55 -0.86 -23.41
N SER A 63 4.60 -1.01 -24.35
CA SER A 63 4.84 -1.76 -25.60
C SER A 63 5.51 -0.95 -26.71
N LEU A 64 5.69 0.37 -26.55
CA LEU A 64 6.39 1.23 -27.51
C LEU A 64 7.10 2.40 -26.81
N PRO A 65 8.45 2.40 -26.69
CA PRO A 65 9.16 3.64 -26.44
C PRO A 65 9.30 4.40 -27.76
N THR A 66 8.38 5.32 -28.03
CA THR A 66 8.37 6.17 -29.24
C THR A 66 9.43 7.29 -29.22
N GLU A 67 10.39 7.27 -28.30
CA GLU A 67 11.33 8.40 -28.07
C GLU A 67 12.82 8.04 -28.02
N CYS A 68 13.27 6.92 -28.59
CA CYS A 68 14.71 6.76 -28.93
C CYS A 68 14.92 7.11 -30.43
N TRP A 69 14.59 8.36 -30.82
CA TRP A 69 14.77 8.87 -32.21
C TRP A 69 16.24 9.13 -32.52
N VAL A 70 16.87 8.15 -33.17
CA VAL A 70 17.73 8.43 -34.31
C VAL A 70 17.24 7.50 -35.41
N GLU A 71 16.68 8.06 -36.50
CA GLU A 71 16.31 7.27 -37.68
C GLU A 71 17.52 6.45 -38.15
N ARG A 72 17.32 5.13 -38.27
CA ARG A 72 18.33 4.20 -38.78
C ARG A 72 18.71 4.63 -40.20
N LYS A 73 19.99 4.91 -40.43
CA LYS A 73 20.62 4.50 -41.70
C LYS A 73 21.12 3.08 -41.49
N SER A 74 20.71 2.16 -42.36
CA SER A 74 21.17 0.78 -42.34
C SER A 74 22.70 0.77 -42.34
N VAL A 75 23.31 0.21 -41.29
CA VAL A 75 24.76 0.06 -41.22
C VAL A 75 25.15 -1.17 -42.04
N LEU A 76 26.29 -1.10 -42.73
CA LEU A 76 26.82 -2.19 -43.55
C LEU A 76 27.06 -3.45 -42.69
N PRO A 77 26.97 -4.67 -43.26
CA PRO A 77 27.09 -5.94 -42.52
C PRO A 77 28.35 -6.09 -41.65
N GLU A 78 29.41 -5.34 -41.97
CA GLU A 78 30.69 -5.37 -41.27
C GLU A 78 30.70 -4.58 -39.94
N MET A 79 29.62 -3.89 -39.59
CA MET A 79 29.51 -3.08 -38.36
C MET A 79 28.52 -3.65 -37.32
N GLN A 80 28.19 -4.94 -37.41
CA GLN A 80 27.27 -5.63 -36.50
C GLN A 80 27.68 -5.47 -35.02
N SER A 81 28.98 -5.49 -34.71
CA SER A 81 29.50 -5.33 -33.35
C SER A 81 29.28 -3.93 -32.76
N LEU A 82 29.33 -2.89 -33.60
CA LEU A 82 28.98 -1.52 -33.19
C LEU A 82 27.48 -1.41 -32.95
N GLN A 83 26.67 -2.13 -33.73
CA GLN A 83 25.24 -2.20 -33.51
C GLN A 83 24.89 -2.87 -32.19
N ASP A 84 25.54 -3.99 -31.84
CA ASP A 84 25.35 -4.68 -30.56
C ASP A 84 25.77 -3.81 -29.36
N ILE A 85 26.88 -3.07 -29.47
CA ILE A 85 27.30 -2.12 -28.43
C ILE A 85 26.31 -0.96 -28.33
N THR A 86 25.85 -0.42 -29.45
CA THR A 86 24.88 0.69 -29.46
C THR A 86 23.53 0.24 -28.92
N ASP A 87 23.11 -0.99 -29.20
CA ASP A 87 21.89 -1.58 -28.68
C ASP A 87 22.02 -1.95 -27.19
N ALA A 88 23.20 -2.36 -26.71
CA ALA A 88 23.48 -2.55 -25.28
C ALA A 88 23.52 -1.21 -24.52
N VAL A 89 24.15 -0.17 -25.08
CA VAL A 89 24.15 1.18 -24.53
C VAL A 89 22.73 1.76 -24.54
N ARG A 90 21.99 1.59 -25.64
CA ARG A 90 20.58 1.98 -25.73
C ARG A 90 19.70 1.18 -24.76
N GLY A 91 19.96 -0.11 -24.56
CA GLY A 91 19.27 -0.93 -23.56
C GLY A 91 19.48 -0.40 -22.15
N ASN A 92 20.68 0.09 -21.84
CA ASN A 92 20.98 0.73 -20.56
C ASN A 92 20.37 2.15 -20.46
N VAL A 93 20.44 2.96 -21.52
CA VAL A 93 19.99 4.36 -21.56
C VAL A 93 18.47 4.48 -21.75
N CYS A 94 17.81 3.52 -22.39
CA CYS A 94 16.35 3.43 -22.60
C CYS A 94 15.67 2.47 -21.57
N SER A 95 16.38 1.94 -20.56
CA SER A 95 15.78 1.14 -19.47
C SER A 95 14.99 2.02 -18.50
N CYS A 96 13.78 1.62 -18.08
CA CYS A 96 12.87 2.40 -17.23
C CYS A 96 13.57 2.96 -15.97
N VAL A 97 13.99 4.22 -16.05
CA VAL A 97 14.64 4.97 -14.98
C VAL A 97 13.56 5.31 -13.95
N PRO A 98 13.66 4.84 -12.69
CA PRO A 98 12.74 5.25 -11.64
C PRO A 98 12.71 6.78 -11.53
N TRP A 99 11.55 7.35 -11.22
CA TRP A 99 11.42 8.80 -11.11
C TRP A 99 12.54 9.39 -10.25
N GLY A 100 13.26 10.35 -10.82
CA GLY A 100 14.17 11.22 -10.08
C GLY A 100 15.63 10.77 -10.06
N THR A 101 15.97 9.69 -10.78
CA THR A 101 17.36 9.21 -10.93
C THR A 101 18.09 9.81 -12.15
N CYS A 102 17.43 10.66 -12.93
CA CYS A 102 18.05 11.46 -13.99
C CYS A 102 17.62 12.93 -13.89
N THR A 103 18.42 13.81 -14.51
CA THR A 103 18.12 15.24 -14.66
C THR A 103 17.23 15.51 -15.89
N THR A 104 16.68 16.72 -15.99
CA THR A 104 15.96 17.21 -17.18
C THR A 104 16.82 17.21 -18.44
N ASP A 105 18.14 17.29 -18.28
CA ASP A 105 19.09 17.27 -19.39
C ASP A 105 19.34 15.83 -19.90
N GLU A 106 19.07 14.83 -19.07
CA GLU A 106 19.31 13.40 -19.33
C GLU A 106 18.04 12.64 -19.75
N CYS A 107 16.86 13.10 -19.34
CA CYS A 107 15.58 12.43 -19.55
C CYS A 107 14.45 13.40 -19.86
N PRO A 108 13.52 13.06 -20.77
CA PRO A 108 12.28 13.83 -20.93
C PRO A 108 11.39 13.71 -19.69
N CYS A 109 10.57 14.73 -19.45
CA CYS A 109 9.65 14.80 -18.31
C CYS A 109 8.65 13.65 -18.25
N SER A 110 8.19 13.14 -19.40
CA SER A 110 7.34 11.94 -19.50
C SER A 110 7.98 10.69 -18.87
N ARG A 111 9.31 10.65 -18.81
CA ARG A 111 10.09 9.54 -18.25
C ARG A 111 10.52 9.79 -16.81
N MET A 112 10.85 11.04 -16.47
CA MET A 112 11.16 11.41 -15.09
C MET A 112 9.93 11.39 -14.19
N CYS A 113 8.78 11.81 -14.74
CA CYS A 113 7.48 11.92 -14.08
C CYS A 113 6.45 11.08 -14.86
N PRO A 114 6.56 9.74 -14.79
CA PRO A 114 5.69 8.87 -15.58
C PRO A 114 4.22 9.07 -15.19
N GLU A 115 3.35 9.00 -16.20
CA GLU A 115 1.92 8.98 -15.99
C GLU A 115 1.46 7.58 -15.54
N GLY A 116 0.39 7.54 -14.74
CA GLY A 116 -0.24 6.29 -14.33
C GLY A 116 0.57 5.51 -13.30
N VAL A 117 0.42 4.19 -13.28
CA VAL A 117 0.90 3.34 -12.17
C VAL A 117 2.43 3.20 -12.11
N ASP A 118 3.15 3.54 -13.18
CA ASP A 118 4.61 3.48 -13.17
C ASP A 118 5.23 4.55 -12.25
N ILE A 119 4.47 5.59 -11.84
CA ILE A 119 4.89 6.59 -10.85
C ILE A 119 5.21 5.99 -9.48
N PHE A 120 4.69 4.80 -9.17
CA PHE A 120 5.00 4.09 -7.93
C PHE A 120 6.41 3.48 -7.90
N LYS A 121 7.12 3.44 -9.04
CA LYS A 121 8.48 2.88 -9.09
C LYS A 121 9.49 3.84 -8.46
N ARG A 122 10.02 3.49 -7.29
CA ARG A 122 11.00 4.31 -6.55
C ARG A 122 12.44 4.09 -7.02
N PRO A 123 13.32 5.10 -6.90
CA PRO A 123 14.77 4.94 -7.04
C PRO A 123 15.34 3.82 -6.18
N GLY A 124 16.25 3.02 -6.74
CA GLY A 124 16.96 1.96 -6.01
C GLY A 124 16.13 0.71 -5.69
N MET A 125 14.83 0.69 -5.99
CA MET A 125 13.99 -0.48 -5.80
C MET A 125 14.07 -1.44 -6.98
N GLN A 126 14.36 -2.72 -6.69
CA GLN A 126 14.36 -3.77 -7.69
C GLN A 126 13.02 -4.51 -7.73
N SER A 127 12.36 -4.63 -6.57
CA SER A 127 11.05 -5.27 -6.46
C SER A 127 10.26 -4.72 -5.27
N THR A 128 8.96 -4.99 -5.22
CA THR A 128 8.10 -4.69 -4.07
C THR A 128 8.55 -5.40 -2.79
N ALA A 129 9.36 -6.46 -2.88
CA ALA A 129 9.96 -7.13 -1.74
C ALA A 129 10.91 -6.21 -0.95
N ASP A 130 11.47 -5.18 -1.59
CA ASP A 130 12.36 -4.21 -0.92
C ASP A 130 11.61 -3.27 0.04
N PHE A 131 10.27 -3.17 -0.10
CA PHE A 131 9.44 -2.53 0.93
C PHE A 131 9.26 -3.39 2.18
N THR A 132 9.62 -4.67 2.14
CA THR A 132 9.44 -5.64 3.23
C THR A 132 10.69 -5.71 4.09
N THR A 133 11.06 -4.56 4.66
CA THR A 133 12.19 -4.41 5.56
C THR A 133 11.76 -3.77 6.86
N LYS A 134 12.62 -3.86 7.88
CA LYS A 134 12.38 -3.21 9.16
C LYS A 134 12.27 -1.69 8.97
N GLU A 135 13.13 -1.11 8.15
CA GLU A 135 13.24 0.33 7.92
C GLU A 135 11.96 0.90 7.29
N ASN A 136 11.32 0.14 6.40
CA ASN A 136 10.06 0.49 5.73
C ASN A 136 8.82 0.05 6.54
N SER A 137 8.94 -0.13 7.86
CA SER A 137 7.87 -0.54 8.77
C SER A 137 7.63 0.47 9.87
N LEU A 138 6.41 0.47 10.40
CA LEU A 138 6.14 1.09 11.69
C LEU A 138 6.96 0.42 12.80
N SER A 139 7.38 1.22 13.78
CA SER A 139 8.14 0.81 14.96
C SER A 139 7.35 -0.09 15.90
N PHE A 140 6.03 -0.11 15.80
CA PHE A 140 5.16 -0.94 16.63
C PHE A 140 4.44 -1.99 15.80
N ILE A 141 4.19 -3.14 16.44
CA ILE A 141 3.31 -4.16 15.89
C ILE A 141 1.86 -3.69 16.00
N ASN A 142 0.99 -4.37 15.28
CA ASN A 142 -0.45 -4.19 15.41
C ASN A 142 -0.93 -4.24 16.89
N GLY A 143 -1.70 -3.23 17.31
CA GLY A 143 -2.17 -3.08 18.70
C GLY A 143 -1.14 -2.52 19.68
N GLY A 144 0.08 -2.21 19.24
CA GLY A 144 1.10 -1.50 20.02
C GLY A 144 1.14 0.01 19.70
N GLY A 145 2.21 0.68 20.13
CA GLY A 145 2.49 2.09 19.82
C GLY A 145 1.96 3.09 20.85
N GLY A 146 1.27 2.64 21.89
CA GLY A 146 0.88 3.51 23.02
C GLY A 146 -0.15 4.60 22.70
N GLY A 147 -0.86 4.49 21.56
CA GLY A 147 -1.89 5.46 21.17
C GLY A 147 -2.99 5.61 22.22
N SER A 148 -3.75 6.70 22.12
CA SER A 148 -4.85 7.04 23.02
C SER A 148 -6.04 6.07 22.92
N ILE A 149 -6.02 5.18 21.93
CA ILE A 149 -7.09 4.24 21.63
C ILE A 149 -6.64 2.81 21.94
N GLU A 150 -7.23 2.20 22.96
CA GLU A 150 -6.89 0.84 23.39
C GLU A 150 -7.37 -0.22 22.36
N ALA A 151 -6.48 -1.14 21.96
CA ALA A 151 -6.77 -2.16 20.96
C ALA A 151 -7.09 -3.52 21.60
N THR A 152 -8.35 -3.93 21.64
CA THR A 152 -8.73 -5.26 22.17
C THR A 152 -8.49 -6.42 21.19
N GLN A 153 -8.47 -6.16 19.87
CA GLN A 153 -8.14 -7.17 18.84
C GLN A 153 -7.15 -6.66 17.75
N GLY A 154 -6.55 -5.49 17.97
CA GLY A 154 -5.62 -4.87 17.00
C GLY A 154 -6.30 -4.18 15.81
N PHE A 155 -5.53 -3.42 15.04
CA PHE A 155 -5.91 -2.55 13.93
C PHE A 155 -5.20 -2.92 12.60
N CYS A 156 -5.13 -4.22 12.25
CA CYS A 156 -4.28 -4.73 11.16
C CYS A 156 -4.47 -4.01 9.82
N TRP A 157 -5.72 -3.66 9.50
CA TRP A 157 -6.06 -2.96 8.26
C TRP A 157 -5.60 -1.50 8.28
N GLY A 158 -5.72 -0.83 9.42
CA GLY A 158 -5.15 0.50 9.60
C GLY A 158 -3.63 0.48 9.49
N HIS A 159 -2.98 -0.52 10.10
CA HIS A 159 -1.53 -0.68 10.07
C HIS A 159 -1.01 -0.93 8.64
N ALA A 160 -1.67 -1.83 7.90
CA ALA A 160 -1.37 -2.09 6.49
C ALA A 160 -1.52 -0.82 5.65
N SER A 161 -2.61 -0.08 5.85
CA SER A 161 -2.90 1.15 5.14
C SER A 161 -1.85 2.22 5.38
N VAL A 162 -1.60 2.56 6.65
CA VAL A 162 -0.62 3.59 7.03
C VAL A 162 0.77 3.21 6.51
N THR A 163 1.21 1.98 6.73
CA THR A 163 2.52 1.49 6.25
C THR A 163 2.65 1.62 4.73
N SER A 164 1.62 1.20 3.97
CA SER A 164 1.66 1.28 2.50
C SER A 164 1.71 2.73 1.99
N LYS A 165 0.99 3.66 2.64
CA LYS A 165 1.01 5.09 2.31
C LYS A 165 2.38 5.70 2.54
N PHE A 166 3.00 5.44 3.69
CA PHE A 166 4.37 5.90 3.94
C PHE A 166 5.36 5.36 2.91
N ASN A 167 5.29 4.07 2.57
CA ASN A 167 6.19 3.48 1.57
C ASN A 167 6.04 4.14 0.18
N ARG A 168 4.82 4.55 -0.19
CA ARG A 168 4.52 5.17 -1.49
C ARG A 168 4.76 6.68 -1.53
N LEU A 169 4.54 7.40 -0.42
CA LEU A 169 4.37 8.86 -0.42
C LEU A 169 5.40 9.61 0.44
N ALA A 170 6.06 8.96 1.39
CA ALA A 170 7.08 9.63 2.20
C ALA A 170 8.43 9.61 1.49
N PHE A 171 9.09 10.76 1.44
CA PHE A 171 10.43 10.95 0.89
C PHE A 171 11.35 11.37 2.05
N PHE A 172 11.97 10.37 2.68
CA PHE A 172 12.87 10.57 3.81
C PHE A 172 14.22 11.10 3.34
N ASP A 173 14.70 12.14 4.01
CA ASP A 173 16.02 12.73 3.77
C ASP A 173 16.67 13.07 5.12
N LYS A 174 17.57 12.19 5.57
CA LYS A 174 18.25 12.33 6.86
C LYS A 174 19.21 13.53 6.91
N ASP A 175 19.70 13.97 5.76
CA ASP A 175 20.70 15.03 5.65
C ASP A 175 20.04 16.41 5.45
N ALA A 176 18.76 16.44 5.06
CA ALA A 176 17.96 17.66 5.01
C ALA A 176 17.71 18.23 6.43
N LYS A 177 17.97 19.53 6.58
CA LYS A 177 17.71 20.24 7.83
C LYS A 177 16.20 20.45 8.04
N PRO A 178 15.61 19.95 9.14
CA PRO A 178 14.20 20.18 9.42
C PRO A 178 13.93 21.64 9.83
N LYS A 179 12.68 22.08 9.70
CA LYS A 179 12.25 23.43 10.08
C LYS A 179 12.41 23.70 11.59
N TYR A 180 12.13 22.68 12.39
CA TYR A 180 12.27 22.67 13.85
C TYR A 180 12.98 21.40 14.29
N ASP A 181 13.68 21.45 15.42
CA ASP A 181 14.49 20.33 15.91
C ASP A 181 13.76 19.53 17.00
N LEU A 182 13.48 18.26 16.71
CA LEU A 182 12.85 17.31 17.65
C LEU A 182 13.69 17.04 18.89
N PHE A 183 15.00 17.29 18.83
CA PHE A 183 15.95 17.03 19.92
C PHE A 183 16.51 18.33 20.51
N ALA A 184 15.88 19.47 20.22
CA ALA A 184 16.26 20.76 20.80
C ALA A 184 16.19 20.71 22.33
N ALA A 185 17.06 21.46 23.01
CA ALA A 185 17.01 21.57 24.48
C ALA A 185 15.78 22.36 24.98
N SER A 186 15.19 23.20 24.13
CA SER A 186 14.01 23.99 24.46
C SER A 186 12.74 23.16 24.27
N GLU A 187 11.92 23.05 25.33
CA GLU A 187 10.63 22.36 25.27
C GLU A 187 9.67 22.99 24.24
N GLU A 188 9.67 24.33 24.12
CA GLU A 188 8.86 25.05 23.13
C GLU A 188 9.24 24.67 21.69
N GLU A 189 10.53 24.50 21.42
CA GLU A 189 11.03 24.08 20.10
C GLU A 189 10.67 22.63 19.82
N GLN A 190 10.77 21.75 20.83
CA GLN A 190 10.33 20.36 20.72
C GLN A 190 8.83 20.25 20.41
N TYR A 191 7.96 21.06 21.03
CA TYR A 191 6.53 21.08 20.70
C TYR A 191 6.28 21.55 19.27
N LYS A 192 6.95 22.62 18.81
CA LYS A 192 6.84 23.08 17.42
C LYS A 192 7.31 22.01 16.43
N ALA A 193 8.39 21.31 16.76
CA ALA A 193 8.87 20.19 15.97
C ALA A 193 7.85 19.04 15.95
N MET A 194 7.31 18.67 17.11
CA MET A 194 6.30 17.62 17.21
C MET A 194 5.07 17.93 16.33
N ASP A 195 4.52 19.14 16.42
CA ASP A 195 3.37 19.54 15.62
C ASP A 195 3.70 19.57 14.12
N TYR A 196 4.88 20.08 13.75
CA TYR A 196 5.36 20.04 12.37
C TYR A 196 5.43 18.61 11.81
N TYR A 197 6.02 17.65 12.54
CA TYR A 197 6.08 16.27 12.05
C TYR A 197 4.71 15.58 12.05
N LYS A 198 3.78 15.94 12.96
CA LYS A 198 2.40 15.47 12.90
C LYS A 198 1.69 15.95 11.63
N GLU A 199 1.90 17.19 11.21
CA GLU A 199 1.38 17.69 9.93
C GLU A 199 1.96 16.90 8.74
N LEU A 200 3.26 16.59 8.75
CA LEU A 200 3.88 15.76 7.71
C LEU A 200 3.30 14.34 7.68
N VAL A 201 3.04 13.75 8.86
CA VAL A 201 2.34 12.46 8.97
C VAL A 201 0.96 12.56 8.35
N ASP A 202 0.20 13.62 8.67
CA ASP A 202 -1.15 13.83 8.16
C ASP A 202 -1.19 13.97 6.65
N ASP A 203 -0.26 14.71 6.05
CA ASP A 203 -0.14 14.81 4.61
C ASP A 203 0.04 13.42 3.96
N VAL A 204 0.90 12.56 4.52
CA VAL A 204 1.06 11.18 4.04
C VAL A 204 -0.22 10.36 4.20
N ILE A 205 -0.89 10.45 5.36
CA ILE A 205 -2.16 9.76 5.61
C ILE A 205 -3.26 10.23 4.64
N ASP A 206 -3.24 11.50 4.26
CA ASP A 206 -4.17 12.13 3.32
C ASP A 206 -3.75 11.99 1.85
N ASN A 207 -2.92 10.98 1.54
CA ASN A 207 -2.47 10.62 0.20
C ASN A 207 -1.62 11.70 -0.50
N LYS A 208 -0.94 12.59 0.24
CA LYS A 208 -0.04 13.59 -0.33
C LYS A 208 1.43 13.11 -0.25
N PRO A 209 2.21 13.30 -1.33
CA PRO A 209 3.67 13.15 -1.32
C PRO A 209 4.30 14.15 -0.35
N THR A 210 5.12 13.65 0.58
CA THR A 210 5.66 14.46 1.66
C THR A 210 7.14 14.21 1.85
N LYS A 211 7.94 15.28 1.84
CA LYS A 211 9.34 15.25 2.25
C LYS A 211 9.45 15.26 3.77
N ILE A 212 10.20 14.31 4.31
CA ILE A 212 10.41 14.16 5.74
C ILE A 212 11.90 14.42 6.02
N PRO A 213 12.27 15.66 6.39
CA PRO A 213 13.66 16.03 6.63
C PRO A 213 14.17 15.45 7.97
N GLY A 214 15.49 15.29 8.10
CA GLY A 214 16.16 14.90 9.34
C GLY A 214 15.88 13.47 9.84
N ILE A 215 15.12 12.67 9.08
CA ILE A 215 14.73 11.31 9.46
C ILE A 215 15.02 10.38 8.28
N GLU A 216 15.61 9.22 8.58
CA GLU A 216 16.10 8.27 7.57
C GLU A 216 15.00 7.39 7.00
N ASN A 217 14.01 6.99 7.80
CA ASN A 217 12.97 6.05 7.38
C ASN A 217 11.77 6.01 8.33
N LEU A 218 10.74 5.25 7.94
CA LEU A 218 9.50 5.09 8.70
C LEU A 218 9.72 4.51 10.10
N MET A 219 10.62 3.53 10.22
CA MET A 219 10.93 2.91 11.51
C MET A 219 11.47 3.96 12.49
N GLN A 220 12.37 4.83 12.04
CA GLN A 220 12.90 5.91 12.88
C GLN A 220 11.80 6.92 13.23
N LEU A 221 11.03 7.40 12.24
CA LEU A 221 9.93 8.36 12.45
C LEU A 221 8.96 7.86 13.52
N SER A 222 8.48 6.64 13.33
CA SER A 222 7.49 6.03 14.22
C SER A 222 8.07 5.56 15.55
N SER A 223 9.39 5.56 15.76
CA SER A 223 10.01 5.23 17.05
C SER A 223 10.17 6.44 17.98
N ILE A 224 9.85 7.65 17.49
CA ILE A 224 9.97 8.88 18.28
C ILE A 224 8.77 8.98 19.23
N PRO A 225 8.97 9.08 20.56
CA PRO A 225 7.88 9.25 21.51
C PRO A 225 6.97 10.44 21.14
N GLY A 226 5.65 10.27 21.30
CA GLY A 226 4.66 11.25 20.86
C GLY A 226 4.29 11.16 19.37
N LEU A 227 5.24 10.91 18.46
CA LEU A 227 4.93 10.56 17.07
C LEU A 227 4.48 9.10 16.95
N GLU A 228 5.08 8.19 17.72
CA GLU A 228 4.66 6.78 17.81
C GLU A 228 3.17 6.68 18.16
N GLU A 229 2.77 7.33 19.25
CA GLU A 229 1.39 7.37 19.76
C GLU A 229 0.45 8.01 18.73
N TYR A 230 0.86 9.13 18.14
CA TYR A 230 0.07 9.82 17.12
C TYR A 230 -0.16 8.96 15.87
N ILE A 231 0.87 8.27 15.38
CA ILE A 231 0.75 7.38 14.23
C ILE A 231 -0.10 6.15 14.60
N ALA A 232 0.00 5.64 15.84
CA ALA A 232 -0.86 4.57 16.34
C ALA A 232 -2.34 5.00 16.34
N ASP A 233 -2.64 6.24 16.70
CA ASP A 233 -4.00 6.80 16.61
C ASP A 233 -4.47 6.90 15.15
N LYS A 234 -3.60 7.34 14.23
CA LYS A 234 -3.92 7.34 12.78
C LYS A 234 -4.18 5.94 12.25
N VAL A 235 -3.43 4.94 12.72
CA VAL A 235 -3.67 3.52 12.43
C VAL A 235 -5.07 3.10 12.90
N ALA A 236 -5.46 3.44 14.14
CA ALA A 236 -6.77 3.11 14.68
C ALA A 236 -7.92 3.76 13.88
N HIS A 237 -7.78 5.03 13.51
CA HIS A 237 -8.76 5.73 12.67
C HIS A 237 -8.85 5.16 11.26
N GLU A 238 -7.72 4.85 10.63
CA GLU A 238 -7.68 4.24 9.30
C GLU A 238 -8.31 2.84 9.30
N TRP A 239 -8.15 2.08 10.39
CA TRP A 239 -8.89 0.84 10.61
C TRP A 239 -10.40 1.11 10.70
N GLY A 240 -10.83 2.03 11.57
CA GLY A 240 -12.25 2.31 11.80
C GLY A 240 -12.99 2.73 10.52
N LYS A 241 -12.36 3.60 9.71
CA LYS A 241 -12.87 4.01 8.40
C LYS A 241 -13.12 2.83 7.45
N ARG A 242 -12.27 1.81 7.50
CA ARG A 242 -12.27 0.67 6.57
C ARG A 242 -13.10 -0.49 7.07
N ALA A 243 -12.83 -0.97 8.29
CA ALA A 243 -13.52 -2.10 8.90
C ALA A 243 -15.03 -1.85 9.04
N MET A 244 -15.44 -0.61 9.32
CA MET A 244 -16.85 -0.23 9.48
C MET A 244 -17.50 0.25 8.17
N SER A 245 -16.82 0.12 7.03
CA SER A 245 -17.43 0.37 5.73
C SER A 245 -18.37 -0.77 5.34
N THR A 246 -19.25 -0.56 4.38
CA THR A 246 -20.08 -1.66 3.85
C THR A 246 -19.23 -2.79 3.26
N SER A 247 -18.13 -2.47 2.59
CA SER A 247 -17.19 -3.47 2.09
C SER A 247 -16.52 -4.23 3.24
N GLY A 248 -16.06 -3.51 4.28
CA GLY A 248 -15.46 -4.10 5.48
C GLY A 248 -16.40 -5.02 6.26
N LEU A 249 -17.66 -4.63 6.40
CA LEU A 249 -18.68 -5.47 7.01
C LEU A 249 -19.06 -6.65 6.12
N SER A 250 -19.13 -6.45 4.79
CA SER A 250 -19.42 -7.51 3.83
C SER A 250 -18.37 -8.61 3.87
N ILE A 251 -17.08 -8.27 3.84
CA ILE A 251 -15.99 -9.25 3.93
C ILE A 251 -15.99 -9.96 5.28
N ALA A 252 -16.25 -9.25 6.39
CA ALA A 252 -16.31 -9.85 7.71
C ALA A 252 -17.39 -10.94 7.83
N LEU A 253 -18.47 -10.86 7.04
CA LEU A 253 -19.53 -11.87 7.00
C LEU A 253 -19.23 -13.05 6.06
N LYS A 254 -18.23 -12.94 5.17
CA LYS A 254 -17.83 -14.01 4.26
C LYS A 254 -16.92 -15.00 4.99
N SER A 255 -17.47 -16.08 5.52
CA SER A 255 -16.70 -17.13 6.22
C SER A 255 -16.47 -18.40 5.37
N GLY A 256 -17.11 -18.49 4.19
CA GLY A 256 -16.93 -19.59 3.25
C GLY A 256 -15.63 -19.44 2.44
N ALA A 257 -15.01 -20.57 2.09
CA ALA A 257 -13.84 -20.57 1.22
C ALA A 257 -14.21 -20.13 -0.20
N MET A 258 -13.31 -19.40 -0.85
CA MET A 258 -13.43 -19.06 -2.27
C MET A 258 -13.38 -20.30 -3.15
N ASN A 259 -14.09 -20.25 -4.28
CA ASN A 259 -13.97 -21.27 -5.31
C ASN A 259 -12.68 -21.06 -6.12
N ARG A 260 -12.27 -22.07 -6.90
CA ARG A 260 -11.02 -22.03 -7.66
C ARG A 260 -10.92 -20.87 -8.64
N THR A 261 -12.00 -20.55 -9.36
CA THR A 261 -12.03 -19.48 -10.35
C THR A 261 -11.81 -18.14 -9.66
N ASP A 262 -12.58 -17.85 -8.61
CA ASP A 262 -12.44 -16.60 -7.85
C ASP A 262 -11.04 -16.46 -7.23
N SER A 263 -10.48 -17.56 -6.71
CA SER A 263 -9.12 -17.56 -6.14
C SER A 263 -8.04 -17.24 -7.19
N LEU A 264 -8.19 -17.77 -8.40
CA LEU A 264 -7.27 -17.50 -9.51
C LEU A 264 -7.37 -16.04 -9.96
N GLU A 265 -8.58 -15.51 -10.12
CA GLU A 265 -8.82 -14.10 -10.44
C GLU A 265 -8.23 -13.18 -9.37
N PHE A 266 -8.42 -13.52 -8.10
CA PHE A 266 -7.84 -12.80 -6.97
C PHE A 266 -6.29 -12.79 -7.00
N PHE A 267 -5.65 -13.95 -7.19
CA PHE A 267 -4.18 -14.02 -7.28
C PHE A 267 -3.66 -13.22 -8.47
N GLU A 268 -4.34 -13.28 -9.61
CA GLU A 268 -3.96 -12.52 -10.79
C GLU A 268 -4.13 -11.01 -10.59
N ALA A 269 -5.19 -10.57 -9.91
CA ALA A 269 -5.36 -9.17 -9.53
C ALA A 269 -4.23 -8.67 -8.61
N VAL A 270 -3.83 -9.48 -7.63
CA VAL A 270 -2.72 -9.15 -6.72
C VAL A 270 -1.38 -9.09 -7.47
N LYS A 271 -1.09 -10.10 -8.31
CA LYS A 271 0.13 -10.13 -9.15
C LYS A 271 0.22 -8.90 -10.04
N ASN A 272 -0.88 -8.55 -10.70
CA ASN A 272 -0.93 -7.37 -11.56
C ASN A 272 -0.61 -6.08 -10.81
N LYS A 273 -1.04 -5.93 -9.55
CA LYS A 273 -0.67 -4.78 -8.73
C LYS A 273 0.81 -4.79 -8.32
N ILE A 274 1.35 -5.96 -7.99
CA ILE A 274 2.78 -6.13 -7.68
C ILE A 274 3.64 -5.76 -8.89
N ASP A 275 3.28 -6.23 -10.09
CA ASP A 275 3.98 -5.89 -11.35
C ASP A 275 3.85 -4.40 -11.72
N GLN A 276 2.90 -3.70 -11.09
CA GLN A 276 2.71 -2.25 -11.17
C GLN A 276 3.38 -1.51 -9.99
N ASN A 277 4.36 -2.12 -9.35
CA ASN A 277 5.15 -1.56 -8.24
C ASN A 277 4.33 -1.15 -7.00
N GLN A 278 3.13 -1.71 -6.84
CA GLN A 278 2.32 -1.48 -5.65
C GLN A 278 2.55 -2.60 -4.64
N GLN A 279 2.44 -2.27 -3.35
CA GLN A 279 2.35 -3.24 -2.25
C GLN A 279 0.87 -3.39 -1.88
N PRO A 280 0.14 -4.40 -2.39
CA PRO A 280 -1.30 -4.51 -2.22
C PRO A 280 -1.68 -4.87 -0.78
N GLN A 281 -2.81 -4.35 -0.33
CA GLN A 281 -3.46 -4.76 0.90
C GLN A 281 -4.48 -5.87 0.60
N ILE A 282 -4.45 -6.97 1.35
CA ILE A 282 -5.46 -8.04 1.31
C ILE A 282 -6.20 -8.05 2.64
N VAL A 283 -7.52 -8.24 2.57
CA VAL A 283 -8.37 -8.50 3.73
C VAL A 283 -8.99 -9.87 3.60
N PHE A 284 -8.99 -10.64 4.68
CA PHE A 284 -9.53 -11.98 4.68
C PHE A 284 -10.10 -12.38 6.03
N THR A 285 -10.94 -13.41 6.02
CA THR A 285 -11.47 -14.03 7.23
C THR A 285 -10.94 -15.44 7.40
N LYS A 286 -11.07 -15.99 8.62
CA LYS A 286 -10.81 -17.40 8.87
C LYS A 286 -12.02 -18.23 8.41
N ARG A 287 -11.75 -19.35 7.73
CA ARG A 287 -12.81 -20.25 7.26
C ARG A 287 -13.69 -20.69 8.43
N GLY A 288 -15.01 -20.54 8.28
CA GLY A 288 -15.99 -20.90 9.30
C GLY A 288 -16.06 -19.94 10.49
N SER A 289 -15.35 -18.82 10.48
CA SER A 289 -15.36 -17.83 11.57
C SER A 289 -15.67 -16.44 11.01
N ALA A 290 -16.96 -16.10 10.94
CA ALA A 290 -17.39 -14.75 10.62
C ALA A 290 -16.83 -13.76 11.66
N MET A 291 -16.56 -12.52 11.23
CA MET A 291 -15.95 -11.43 12.01
C MET A 291 -14.50 -11.66 12.46
N TYR A 292 -13.93 -12.86 12.27
CA TYR A 292 -12.51 -13.11 12.49
C TYR A 292 -11.72 -12.66 11.26
N THR A 293 -11.57 -11.34 11.13
CA THR A 293 -10.99 -10.66 9.97
C THR A 293 -9.54 -10.26 10.25
N HIS A 294 -8.70 -10.34 9.23
CA HIS A 294 -7.33 -9.84 9.26
C HIS A 294 -7.00 -9.14 7.96
N ALA A 295 -5.98 -8.29 8.02
CA ALA A 295 -5.49 -7.56 6.86
C ALA A 295 -3.96 -7.55 6.86
N VAL A 296 -3.39 -7.79 5.68
CA VAL A 296 -1.94 -7.93 5.49
C VAL A 296 -1.51 -7.18 4.24
N LEU A 297 -0.21 -6.94 4.14
CA LEU A 297 0.42 -6.45 2.91
C LEU A 297 0.99 -7.64 2.15
N VAL A 298 0.98 -7.57 0.82
CA VAL A 298 1.69 -8.55 -0.03
C VAL A 298 3.03 -7.97 -0.42
N SER A 299 4.09 -8.66 -0.01
CA SER A 299 5.46 -8.29 -0.31
C SER A 299 5.78 -8.43 -1.80
N HIS A 300 5.57 -9.63 -2.34
CA HIS A 300 5.84 -10.02 -3.72
C HIS A 300 5.15 -11.37 -3.98
N TYR A 301 5.38 -11.98 -5.14
CA TYR A 301 4.96 -13.35 -5.42
C TYR A 301 6.13 -14.19 -5.91
N ILE A 302 6.04 -15.50 -5.70
CA ILE A 302 6.97 -16.48 -6.28
C ILE A 302 6.21 -17.37 -7.25
N GLN A 303 6.86 -17.72 -8.35
CA GLN A 303 6.35 -18.67 -9.33
C GLN A 303 6.84 -20.07 -8.94
N ASN A 304 5.89 -20.97 -8.65
CA ASN A 304 6.20 -22.35 -8.31
C ASN A 304 6.53 -23.17 -9.57
N PRO A 305 7.25 -24.30 -9.44
CA PRO A 305 7.62 -25.15 -10.57
C PRO A 305 6.43 -25.69 -11.38
N ASP A 306 5.26 -25.80 -10.76
CA ASP A 306 4.02 -26.27 -11.39
C ASP A 306 3.25 -25.16 -12.14
N GLY A 307 3.81 -23.95 -12.21
CA GLY A 307 3.16 -22.80 -12.86
C GLY A 307 2.12 -22.10 -11.97
N SER A 308 1.91 -22.53 -10.73
CA SER A 308 1.13 -21.77 -9.74
C SER A 308 1.95 -20.61 -9.15
N ALA A 309 1.28 -19.62 -8.58
CA ALA A 309 1.94 -18.54 -7.86
C ALA A 309 1.62 -18.64 -6.36
N SER A 310 2.60 -18.32 -5.51
CA SER A 310 2.41 -18.08 -4.08
C SER A 310 2.56 -16.60 -3.79
N LEU A 311 1.67 -16.02 -2.99
CA LEU A 311 1.78 -14.63 -2.55
C LEU A 311 2.58 -14.57 -1.25
N CYS A 312 3.67 -13.82 -1.22
CA CYS A 312 4.52 -13.66 -0.06
C CYS A 312 3.96 -12.54 0.82
N ILE A 313 3.61 -12.88 2.06
CA ILE A 313 2.84 -12.02 2.95
C ILE A 313 3.77 -11.30 3.93
N ARG A 314 3.54 -10.00 4.05
CA ARG A 314 4.05 -9.17 5.14
C ARG A 314 2.93 -8.95 6.13
N ASP A 315 2.97 -9.72 7.21
CA ASP A 315 1.97 -9.65 8.28
C ASP A 315 2.36 -8.61 9.34
N ASN A 316 1.47 -7.66 9.59
CA ASN A 316 1.68 -6.58 10.55
C ASN A 316 1.67 -7.04 12.02
N ASN A 317 1.29 -8.30 12.29
CA ASN A 317 1.41 -8.94 13.60
C ASN A 317 2.80 -9.56 13.84
N ARG A 318 3.63 -9.71 12.80
CA ARG A 318 4.97 -10.31 12.96
C ARG A 318 5.89 -9.35 13.71
N SER A 319 6.79 -9.94 14.51
CA SER A 319 7.84 -9.17 15.15
C SER A 319 8.72 -8.50 14.09
N ARG A 320 9.26 -7.32 14.41
CA ARG A 320 10.15 -6.58 13.50
C ARG A 320 11.40 -7.36 13.11
N ARG A 321 11.86 -8.28 13.97
CA ARG A 321 13.02 -9.15 13.72
C ARG A 321 12.74 -10.24 12.68
N SER A 322 11.46 -10.59 12.46
CA SER A 322 11.03 -11.61 11.49
C SER A 322 10.59 -11.03 10.14
N LEU A 323 10.71 -9.72 9.92
CA LEU A 323 10.33 -9.11 8.63
C LEU A 323 11.28 -9.50 7.49
N SER A 324 12.55 -9.82 7.81
CA SER A 324 13.47 -10.44 6.85
C SER A 324 12.94 -11.77 6.31
N ASP A 325 12.16 -12.50 7.12
CA ASP A 325 11.63 -13.81 6.75
C ASP A 325 10.48 -13.65 5.74
N ALA A 326 9.71 -12.56 5.84
CA ALA A 326 8.69 -12.20 4.84
C ALA A 326 9.30 -11.87 3.47
N LYS A 327 10.49 -11.26 3.42
CA LYS A 327 11.26 -11.11 2.17
C LYS A 327 11.68 -12.47 1.59
N ASN A 328 11.86 -13.48 2.44
CA ASN A 328 12.10 -14.87 2.04
C ASN A 328 10.82 -15.70 1.86
N CYS A 329 9.64 -15.06 1.82
CA CYS A 329 8.35 -15.71 1.63
C CYS A 329 8.00 -16.77 2.70
N SER A 330 8.45 -16.58 3.96
CA SER A 330 8.14 -17.51 5.06
C SER A 330 6.64 -17.58 5.36
N ASP A 331 5.99 -16.42 5.30
CA ASP A 331 4.55 -16.26 5.34
C ASP A 331 4.04 -16.14 3.92
N LYS A 332 3.13 -17.03 3.53
CA LYS A 332 2.63 -17.07 2.16
C LYS A 332 1.20 -17.53 2.07
N MET A 333 0.53 -17.09 1.01
CA MET A 333 -0.77 -17.60 0.61
C MET A 333 -0.64 -18.47 -0.64
N ASP A 334 -1.30 -19.62 -0.61
CA ASP A 334 -1.29 -20.64 -1.67
C ASP A 334 -2.74 -21.02 -2.03
N ILE A 335 -3.00 -21.25 -3.32
CA ILE A 335 -4.27 -21.84 -3.78
C ILE A 335 -4.16 -23.37 -3.63
N ASN A 336 -5.04 -23.93 -2.80
CA ASN A 336 -5.17 -25.37 -2.61
C ASN A 336 -5.74 -26.06 -3.85
N ARG A 337 -5.62 -27.40 -3.90
CA ARG A 337 -6.20 -28.20 -4.99
C ARG A 337 -7.71 -28.03 -5.14
N ASP A 338 -8.42 -27.86 -4.03
CA ASP A 338 -9.88 -27.63 -4.00
C ASP A 338 -10.27 -26.20 -4.38
N GLY A 339 -9.30 -25.33 -4.68
CA GLY A 339 -9.50 -23.93 -5.04
C GLY A 339 -9.54 -22.96 -3.86
N SER A 340 -9.59 -23.45 -2.63
CA SER A 340 -9.52 -22.57 -1.44
C SER A 340 -8.15 -21.93 -1.30
N ILE A 341 -8.07 -20.78 -0.64
CA ILE A 341 -6.79 -20.12 -0.32
C ILE A 341 -6.39 -20.54 1.09
N SER A 342 -5.11 -20.88 1.28
CA SER A 342 -4.52 -21.10 2.59
C SER A 342 -3.51 -20.02 2.92
N TYR A 343 -3.35 -19.71 4.20
CA TYR A 343 -2.31 -18.82 4.72
C TYR A 343 -1.42 -19.59 5.71
N SER A 344 -0.10 -19.57 5.48
CA SER A 344 0.86 -20.38 6.24
C SER A 344 1.12 -19.91 7.67
N ALA A 345 0.72 -18.68 8.04
CA ALA A 345 0.90 -18.20 9.39
C ALA A 345 0.07 -19.00 10.40
N TRP A 346 0.66 -19.20 11.57
CA TRP A 346 0.09 -20.04 12.62
C TRP A 346 -1.33 -19.58 13.01
N GLY A 347 -2.28 -20.51 13.03
CA GLY A 347 -3.66 -20.26 13.44
C GLY A 347 -4.64 -19.90 12.33
N TRP A 348 -4.19 -19.63 11.09
CA TRP A 348 -5.05 -19.31 9.95
C TRP A 348 -5.46 -20.54 9.14
N GLY A 349 -4.51 -21.19 8.46
CA GLY A 349 -4.82 -22.31 7.57
C GLY A 349 -5.72 -21.87 6.41
N ASN A 350 -6.81 -22.59 6.16
CA ASN A 350 -7.75 -22.25 5.09
C ASN A 350 -8.53 -20.97 5.40
N LEU A 351 -8.56 -20.07 4.44
CA LEU A 351 -9.23 -18.78 4.54
C LEU A 351 -10.71 -18.90 4.15
N GLY A 352 -11.50 -17.99 4.70
CA GLY A 352 -12.87 -17.72 4.27
C GLY A 352 -12.87 -16.75 3.08
N GLY A 353 -13.66 -15.68 3.19
CA GLY A 353 -13.63 -14.60 2.22
C GLY A 353 -12.25 -13.96 2.17
N THR A 354 -11.75 -13.70 0.98
CA THR A 354 -10.46 -13.04 0.73
C THR A 354 -10.65 -12.03 -0.40
N GLU A 355 -10.20 -10.79 -0.20
CA GLU A 355 -10.36 -9.71 -1.18
C GLU A 355 -9.16 -8.76 -1.12
N VAL A 356 -8.87 -8.10 -2.23
CA VAL A 356 -8.01 -6.90 -2.21
C VAL A 356 -8.78 -5.80 -1.46
N ALA A 357 -8.12 -5.08 -0.57
CA ALA A 357 -8.78 -4.06 0.23
C ALA A 357 -9.46 -3.01 -0.68
N PHE A 358 -10.73 -2.69 -0.40
CA PHE A 358 -11.56 -1.85 -1.28
C PHE A 358 -10.99 -0.43 -1.50
N ASN A 359 -10.16 0.06 -0.58
CA ASN A 359 -9.54 1.38 -0.67
C ASN A 359 -8.29 1.39 -1.55
N GLU A 360 -7.75 0.24 -1.98
CA GLU A 360 -6.51 0.18 -2.78
C GLU A 360 -6.60 0.99 -4.07
N ASN A 361 -7.68 0.82 -4.85
CA ASN A 361 -7.83 1.52 -6.14
C ASN A 361 -8.11 3.02 -5.97
N PRO A 362 -9.08 3.45 -5.13
CA PRO A 362 -9.30 4.88 -4.88
C PRO A 362 -8.06 5.58 -4.31
N ASP A 363 -7.39 4.99 -3.32
CA ASP A 363 -6.17 5.58 -2.76
C ASP A 363 -5.08 5.65 -3.84
N ALA A 364 -4.87 4.60 -4.64
CA ALA A 364 -3.88 4.61 -5.71
C ALA A 364 -4.13 5.69 -6.77
N LEU A 365 -5.38 5.96 -7.15
CA LEU A 365 -5.69 7.02 -8.11
C LEU A 365 -5.28 8.41 -7.62
N VAL A 366 -5.67 8.75 -6.38
CA VAL A 366 -5.29 10.02 -5.75
C VAL A 366 -3.77 10.12 -5.61
N GLN A 367 -3.12 9.02 -5.24
CA GLN A 367 -1.66 8.96 -5.11
C GLN A 367 -0.96 9.18 -6.46
N ILE A 368 -1.47 8.61 -7.56
CA ILE A 368 -0.89 8.81 -8.90
C ILE A 368 -0.91 10.28 -9.29
N GLU A 369 -2.06 10.94 -9.12
CA GLU A 369 -2.23 12.36 -9.43
C GLU A 369 -1.28 13.22 -8.59
N ASN A 370 -1.30 13.04 -7.26
CA ASN A 370 -0.48 13.84 -6.38
C ASN A 370 1.02 13.58 -6.57
N LEU A 371 1.44 12.34 -6.81
CA LEU A 371 2.85 11.99 -7.10
C LEU A 371 3.30 12.61 -8.42
N LYS A 372 2.44 12.63 -9.45
CA LYS A 372 2.72 13.28 -10.73
C LYS A 372 2.91 14.79 -10.53
N GLU A 373 1.98 15.45 -9.85
CA GLU A 373 2.09 16.89 -9.56
C GLU A 373 3.35 17.21 -8.76
N HIS A 374 3.64 16.41 -7.71
CA HIS A 374 4.85 16.57 -6.92
C HIS A 374 6.10 16.43 -7.80
N CYS A 375 6.17 15.37 -8.61
CA CYS A 375 7.27 15.14 -9.54
C CYS A 375 7.49 16.31 -10.47
N ASP A 376 6.42 16.78 -11.13
CA ASP A 376 6.53 17.82 -12.12
C ASP A 376 7.06 19.12 -11.53
N LYS A 377 6.58 19.46 -10.33
CA LYS A 377 7.04 20.62 -9.58
C LYS A 377 8.50 20.49 -9.16
N GLU A 378 8.92 19.33 -8.66
CA GLU A 378 10.29 19.09 -8.19
C GLU A 378 11.30 19.11 -9.35
N LYS A 379 10.88 18.67 -10.53
CA LYS A 379 11.74 18.49 -11.70
C LYS A 379 11.60 19.61 -12.73
N GLY A 380 10.71 20.58 -12.52
CA GLY A 380 10.50 21.69 -13.45
C GLY A 380 9.89 21.25 -14.77
N CYS A 381 8.96 20.29 -14.72
CA CYS A 381 8.30 19.70 -15.90
C CYS A 381 6.96 20.37 -16.26
N ASN A 382 6.61 21.47 -15.59
CA ASN A 382 5.38 22.24 -15.78
C ASN A 382 5.62 23.56 -16.50
#